data_AF-A0A967I236-F1
#
_entry.id   AF-A0A967I236-F1
#
_cell.length_a   1.000
_cell.length_b   1.000
_cell.length_c   1.000
_cell.angle_alpha   90.00
_cell.angle_beta   90.00
_cell.angle_gamma   90.00
#
_symmetry.space_group_name_H-M   'P 1'
#
loop_
_entity.id
_entity.type
_entity.pdbx_description
1 polymer ?
#
loop_
_entity_poly.entity_id
_entity_poly.type
_entity_poly.pdbx_seq_one_letter_code
_entity_poly.pdbx_strand_id
1 'polypeptide(L)'
;MVQASPLAGYYNIFLDIDGTVRWIPLVIRYQDRFYPALSIEAVRSFVGNTIPLRVRVADHGIESIQLGPVTIPTDEKGRMLINFRGGPQTFPHYSVADIIAGRTPANAFRDRIVFVGSTAIGVYDIRVTPFSNTFPGLEVHANVADNILRQTFLFRPNWASLFDLGAILFMGLITGLVLPRLKAVLSVLLIGVLFFGYLVASQKLFIAKGIWLN
;
A
#
# COMPACT_ATOMS: atom_id res chain seq x y z
N MET A 1 34.01 -2.02 -0.87
CA MET A 1 33.87 -0.69 -1.48
C MET A 1 32.40 -0.32 -1.46
N VAL A 2 32.04 0.87 -0.99
CA VAL A 2 30.66 1.38 -1.11
C VAL A 2 30.53 1.97 -2.52
N GLN A 3 29.64 1.43 -3.34
CA GLN A 3 29.37 1.93 -4.68
C GLN A 3 28.07 2.73 -4.64
N ALA A 4 28.10 3.98 -5.09
CA ALA A 4 26.90 4.79 -5.23
C ALA A 4 26.00 4.20 -6.32
N SER A 5 24.70 4.10 -6.06
CA SER A 5 23.73 3.70 -7.07
C SER A 5 23.53 4.85 -8.08
N PRO A 6 23.47 4.58 -9.39
CA PRO A 6 23.13 5.60 -10.39
C PRO A 6 21.63 5.95 -10.38
N LEU A 7 20.84 5.28 -9.55
CA LEU A 7 19.39 5.40 -9.47
C LEU A 7 18.99 6.49 -8.48
N ALA A 8 17.93 7.24 -8.81
CA ALA A 8 17.35 8.27 -7.96
C ALA A 8 15.82 8.17 -8.04
N GLY A 9 15.15 8.44 -6.91
CA GLY A 9 13.69 8.44 -6.83
C GLY A 9 13.18 9.58 -5.93
N TYR A 10 11.95 10.03 -6.18
CA TYR A 10 11.34 11.09 -5.37
C TYR A 10 10.83 10.54 -4.02
N TYR A 11 10.78 11.40 -3.01
CA TYR A 11 10.38 11.03 -1.64
C TYR A 11 8.92 11.37 -1.29
N ASN A 12 8.28 12.25 -2.09
CA ASN A 12 6.97 12.83 -1.79
C ASN A 12 5.89 11.78 -1.51
N ILE A 13 5.09 12.07 -0.49
CA ILE A 13 3.90 11.31 -0.10
C ILE A 13 2.67 12.18 -0.37
N PHE A 14 1.64 11.59 -0.97
CA PHE A 14 0.37 12.24 -1.26
C PHE A 14 -0.69 11.70 -0.30
N LEU A 15 -1.48 12.60 0.28
CA LEU A 15 -2.50 12.24 1.26
C LEU A 15 -3.82 11.93 0.56
N ASP A 16 -4.60 11.01 1.14
CA ASP A 16 -6.01 10.89 0.79
C ASP A 16 -6.79 12.13 1.24
N ILE A 17 -8.05 12.24 0.82
CA ILE A 17 -8.93 13.38 1.12
C ILE A 17 -9.11 13.62 2.64
N ASP A 18 -8.97 12.56 3.44
CA ASP A 18 -9.06 12.60 4.91
C ASP A 18 -7.69 12.77 5.59
N GLY A 19 -6.64 13.07 4.83
CA GLY A 19 -5.28 13.28 5.34
C GLY A 19 -4.50 11.99 5.65
N THR A 20 -5.12 10.82 5.49
CA THR A 20 -4.46 9.53 5.78
C THR A 20 -3.66 9.03 4.58
N VAL A 21 -2.49 8.46 4.82
CA VAL A 21 -1.66 7.81 3.81
C VAL A 21 -2.07 6.36 3.68
N ARG A 22 -2.76 6.02 2.59
CA ARG A 22 -3.09 4.63 2.22
C ARG A 22 -2.45 4.23 0.90
N TRP A 23 -2.35 5.19 -0.01
CA TRP A 23 -1.84 5.02 -1.35
C TRP A 23 -0.50 5.72 -1.50
N ILE A 24 0.37 5.17 -2.35
CA ILE A 24 1.60 5.85 -2.77
C ILE A 24 1.75 5.73 -4.29
N PRO A 25 1.93 6.83 -5.03
CA PRO A 25 2.37 6.71 -6.41
C PRO A 25 3.75 6.06 -6.41
N LEU A 26 3.94 5.05 -7.25
CA LEU A 26 5.26 4.45 -7.47
C LEU A 26 6.00 5.12 -8.61
N VAL A 27 5.26 5.80 -9.49
CA VAL A 27 5.78 6.70 -10.52
C VAL A 27 4.93 7.95 -10.55
N ILE A 28 5.55 9.09 -10.83
CA ILE A 28 4.86 10.33 -11.18
C ILE A 28 5.26 10.72 -12.59
N ARG A 29 4.28 11.20 -13.36
CA ARG A 29 4.57 11.85 -14.64
C ARG A 29 4.87 13.32 -14.37
N TYR A 30 6.03 13.76 -14.82
CA TYR A 30 6.38 15.18 -14.88
C TYR A 30 6.86 15.49 -16.29
N GLN A 31 6.15 16.39 -16.96
CA GLN A 31 6.31 16.64 -18.41
C GLN A 31 6.14 15.32 -19.20
N ASP A 32 7.14 14.96 -20.00
CA ASP A 32 7.13 13.76 -20.85
C ASP A 32 7.93 12.59 -20.27
N ARG A 33 8.22 12.64 -18.96
CA ARG A 33 9.00 11.60 -18.28
C ARG A 33 8.29 11.08 -17.04
N PHE A 34 8.49 9.79 -16.78
CA PHE A 34 8.08 9.15 -15.54
C PHE A 34 9.25 9.12 -14.58
N TYR A 35 9.01 9.59 -13.36
CA TYR A 35 9.97 9.59 -12.27
C TYR A 35 9.52 8.56 -11.23
N PRO A 36 10.37 7.61 -10.86
CA PRO A 36 10.03 6.57 -9.89
C PRO A 36 10.18 7.07 -8.44
N ALA A 37 9.44 6.45 -7.53
CA ALA A 37 9.54 6.71 -6.09
C ALA A 37 10.86 6.16 -5.51
N LEU A 38 11.34 6.76 -4.42
CA LEU A 38 12.52 6.30 -3.69
C LEU A 38 12.40 4.82 -3.27
N SER A 39 11.23 4.40 -2.82
CA SER A 39 10.96 3.04 -2.35
C SER A 39 11.16 1.97 -3.44
N ILE A 40 10.66 2.21 -4.65
CA ILE A 40 10.82 1.25 -5.76
C ILE A 40 12.25 1.26 -6.32
N GLU A 41 12.91 2.42 -6.38
CA GLU A 41 14.32 2.49 -6.79
C GLU A 41 15.26 1.88 -5.75
N ALA A 42 14.95 1.97 -4.46
CA ALA A 42 15.69 1.26 -3.43
C ALA A 42 15.60 -0.26 -3.61
N VAL A 43 14.40 -0.79 -3.92
CA VAL A 43 14.22 -2.22 -4.24
C VAL A 43 14.95 -2.59 -5.52
N ARG A 44 14.81 -1.79 -6.58
CA ARG A 44 15.51 -2.00 -7.85
C ARG A 44 17.02 -2.04 -7.64
N SER A 45 17.56 -1.12 -6.85
CA SER A 45 18.99 -1.08 -6.57
C SER A 45 19.47 -2.29 -5.77
N PHE A 46 18.64 -2.77 -4.84
CA PHE A 46 18.92 -3.94 -4.01
C PHE A 46 18.91 -5.26 -4.80
N VAL A 47 17.94 -5.45 -5.70
CA VAL A 47 17.82 -6.67 -6.49
C VAL A 47 18.74 -6.65 -7.72
N GLY A 48 18.99 -5.46 -8.30
CA GLY A 48 19.94 -5.26 -9.39
C GLY A 48 19.63 -4.01 -10.23
N ASN A 49 20.62 -3.12 -10.36
CA ASN A 49 20.46 -1.82 -11.03
C ASN A 49 20.02 -1.91 -12.51
N THR A 50 20.22 -3.05 -13.16
CA THR A 50 19.88 -3.28 -14.58
C THR A 50 18.46 -3.79 -14.79
N ILE A 51 17.73 -4.10 -13.72
CA ILE A 51 16.37 -4.60 -13.82
C ILE A 51 15.49 -3.51 -14.45
N PRO A 52 14.72 -3.81 -15.51
CA PRO A 52 13.88 -2.83 -16.15
C PRO A 52 12.68 -2.48 -15.26
N LEU A 53 12.40 -1.18 -15.15
CA LEU A 53 11.15 -0.65 -14.62
C LEU A 53 10.26 -0.23 -15.79
N ARG A 54 9.07 -0.81 -15.89
CA ARG A 54 8.10 -0.54 -16.98
C ARG A 54 6.76 -0.15 -16.39
N VAL A 55 6.12 0.83 -17.01
CA VAL A 55 4.74 1.22 -16.69
C VAL A 55 3.84 0.58 -17.75
N ARG A 56 2.88 -0.25 -17.31
CA ARG A 56 1.86 -0.80 -18.19
C ARG A 56 0.65 0.14 -18.19
N VAL A 57 0.29 0.61 -19.36
CA VAL A 57 -0.83 1.54 -19.57
C VAL A 57 -1.91 0.83 -20.36
N ALA A 58 -3.15 0.97 -19.91
CA ALA A 58 -4.37 0.51 -20.56
C ALA A 58 -5.26 1.72 -20.88
N ASP A 59 -6.41 1.49 -21.54
CA ASP A 59 -7.32 2.56 -21.98
C ASP A 59 -7.84 3.44 -20.83
N HIS A 60 -7.86 2.89 -19.61
CA HIS A 60 -8.34 3.56 -18.39
C HIS A 60 -7.21 4.18 -17.55
N GLY A 61 -5.96 4.13 -18.00
CA GLY A 61 -4.81 4.68 -17.27
C GLY A 61 -3.72 3.65 -16.99
N ILE A 62 -2.98 3.81 -15.89
CA ILE A 62 -1.94 2.86 -15.50
C ILE A 62 -2.59 1.59 -14.97
N GLU A 63 -2.26 0.44 -15.56
CA GLU A 63 -2.75 -0.88 -15.13
C GLU A 63 -1.86 -1.45 -14.03
N SER A 64 -0.53 -1.37 -14.22
CA SER A 64 0.45 -1.90 -13.27
C SER A 64 1.84 -1.34 -13.53
N ILE A 65 2.73 -1.54 -12.56
CA ILE A 65 4.15 -1.22 -12.68
C ILE A 65 4.94 -2.52 -12.56
N GLN A 66 5.81 -2.77 -13.54
CA GLN A 66 6.60 -3.98 -13.61
C GLN A 66 8.06 -3.67 -13.28
N LEU A 67 8.58 -4.32 -12.23
CA LEU A 67 9.98 -4.28 -11.84
C LEU A 67 10.60 -5.67 -12.09
N GLY A 68 11.20 -5.84 -13.27
CA GLY A 68 11.68 -7.15 -13.72
C GLY A 68 10.56 -8.20 -13.73
N PRO A 69 10.67 -9.30 -12.97
CA PRO A 69 9.63 -10.32 -12.90
C PRO A 69 8.44 -9.93 -11.99
N VAL A 70 8.59 -8.91 -11.14
CA VAL A 70 7.54 -8.51 -10.19
C VAL A 70 6.55 -7.58 -10.86
N THR A 71 5.27 -7.95 -10.86
CA THR A 71 4.18 -7.07 -11.28
C THR A 71 3.53 -6.47 -10.05
N ILE A 72 3.62 -5.16 -9.91
CA ILE A 72 3.08 -4.40 -8.79
C ILE A 72 1.71 -3.86 -9.23
N PRO A 73 0.61 -4.29 -8.60
CA PRO A 73 -0.71 -3.79 -8.94
C PRO A 73 -0.83 -2.32 -8.51
N THR A 74 -1.39 -1.50 -9.38
CA THR A 74 -1.65 -0.09 -9.11
C THR A 74 -3.08 0.26 -9.48
N ASP A 75 -3.54 1.41 -9.03
CA ASP A 75 -4.70 2.05 -9.63
C ASP A 75 -4.34 2.75 -10.96
N GLU A 76 -5.35 3.32 -11.60
CA GLU A 76 -5.25 4.08 -12.86
C GLU A 76 -4.26 5.25 -12.82
N LYS A 77 -3.93 5.73 -11.61
CA LYS A 77 -2.99 6.84 -11.37
C LYS A 77 -1.57 6.34 -11.05
N GLY A 78 -1.31 5.03 -11.11
CA GLY A 78 -0.01 4.43 -10.80
C GLY A 78 0.27 4.37 -9.30
N ARG A 79 -0.77 4.43 -8.47
CA ARG A 79 -0.67 4.35 -7.02
C ARG A 79 -0.83 2.92 -6.54
N MET A 80 0.06 2.48 -5.67
CA MET A 80 -0.02 1.21 -4.97
C MET A 80 -0.73 1.40 -3.63
N LEU A 81 -1.63 0.49 -3.26
CA LEU A 81 -2.17 0.45 -1.91
C LEU A 81 -1.15 -0.19 -0.96
N ILE A 82 -0.84 0.51 0.13
CA ILE A 82 0.20 0.09 1.06
C ILE A 82 -0.38 -0.95 2.03
N ASN A 83 0.22 -2.14 2.03
CA ASN A 83 0.01 -3.16 3.04
C ASN A 83 0.93 -2.91 4.24
N PHE A 84 0.51 -1.99 5.12
CA PHE A 84 1.28 -1.65 6.31
C PHE A 84 1.46 -2.86 7.23
N ARG A 85 2.67 -3.04 7.77
CA ARG A 85 3.02 -4.16 8.65
C ARG A 85 2.57 -4.00 10.09
N GLY A 86 2.12 -2.81 10.46
CA GLY A 86 1.68 -2.50 11.80
C GLY A 86 1.78 -1.01 12.09
N GLY A 87 1.83 -0.68 13.38
CA GLY A 87 2.11 0.67 13.84
C GLY A 87 3.56 1.12 13.62
N PRO A 88 3.93 2.30 14.13
CA PRO A 88 5.30 2.80 14.06
C PRO A 88 6.29 1.81 14.67
N GLN A 89 7.54 1.86 14.22
CA GLN A 89 8.63 1.00 14.71
C GLN A 89 8.44 -0.50 14.43
N THR A 90 7.70 -0.84 13.37
CA THR A 90 7.61 -2.24 12.90
C THR A 90 8.93 -2.69 12.26
N PHE A 91 9.74 -1.74 11.75
CA PHE A 91 11.09 -1.98 11.24
C PHE A 91 12.14 -1.60 12.29
N PRO A 92 13.28 -2.31 12.37
CA PRO A 92 14.36 -1.97 13.29
C PRO A 92 14.92 -0.55 13.05
N HIS A 93 15.08 0.22 14.12
CA HIS A 93 15.66 1.56 14.09
C HIS A 93 17.03 1.59 14.75
N TYR A 94 17.96 2.29 14.09
CA TYR A 94 19.31 2.51 14.60
C TYR A 94 19.64 3.99 14.54
N SER A 95 20.12 4.55 15.64
CA SER A 95 20.63 5.91 15.67
C SER A 95 21.92 5.99 14.85
N VAL A 96 22.01 6.98 13.96
CA VAL A 96 23.27 7.25 13.22
C VAL A 96 24.41 7.53 14.18
N ALA A 97 24.15 8.17 15.34
CA ALA A 97 25.16 8.41 16.36
C ALA A 97 25.70 7.10 16.96
N ASP A 98 24.84 6.11 17.19
CA ASP A 98 25.25 4.80 17.72
C ASP A 98 25.99 3.97 16.67
N ILE A 99 25.63 4.11 15.38
CA ILE A 99 26.37 3.49 14.27
C ILE A 99 27.80 4.06 14.21
N ILE A 100 27.94 5.39 14.26
CA ILE A 100 29.26 6.06 14.27
C ILE A 100 30.06 5.67 15.52
N ALA A 101 29.41 5.54 16.67
CA ALA A 101 30.04 5.11 17.91
C ALA A 101 30.33 3.60 17.99
N GLY A 102 30.02 2.82 16.94
CA GLY A 102 30.28 1.38 16.89
C GLY A 102 29.43 0.53 17.85
N ARG A 103 28.27 1.04 18.29
CA ARG A 103 27.39 0.36 19.26
C ARG A 103 26.32 -0.52 18.61
N THR A 104 26.32 -0.62 17.29
CA THR A 104 25.37 -1.45 16.54
C THR A 104 25.97 -2.83 16.20
N PRO A 105 25.16 -3.90 16.13
CA PRO A 105 25.64 -5.22 15.73
C PRO A 105 26.33 -5.18 14.37
N ALA A 106 27.48 -5.85 14.25
CA ALA A 106 28.31 -5.82 13.02
C ALA A 106 27.57 -6.27 11.75
N ASN A 107 26.57 -7.15 11.89
CA ASN A 107 25.77 -7.68 10.78
C ASN A 107 24.40 -7.00 10.62
N ALA A 108 24.13 -5.89 11.32
CA ALA A 108 22.80 -5.25 11.33
C ALA A 108 22.33 -4.82 9.93
N PHE A 109 23.25 -4.46 9.03
CA PHE A 109 22.94 -3.85 7.73
C PHE A 109 23.29 -4.73 6.52
N ARG A 110 23.84 -5.92 6.74
CA ARG A 110 24.28 -6.80 5.66
C ARG A 110 23.06 -7.36 4.91
N ASP A 111 23.08 -7.24 3.59
CA ASP A 111 22.01 -7.71 2.69
C ASP A 111 20.63 -7.13 3.05
N ARG A 112 20.60 -5.86 3.47
CA ARG A 112 19.39 -5.09 3.81
C ARG A 112 19.27 -3.82 2.97
N ILE A 113 18.04 -3.41 2.73
CA ILE A 113 17.74 -2.02 2.34
C ILE A 113 17.67 -1.20 3.63
N VAL A 114 18.48 -0.14 3.71
CA VAL A 114 18.51 0.77 4.85
C VAL A 114 18.04 2.15 4.40
N PHE A 115 16.93 2.61 4.97
CA PHE A 115 16.46 3.97 4.78
C PHE A 115 17.05 4.86 5.85
N VAL A 116 17.66 5.99 5.44
CA VAL A 116 18.29 6.95 6.34
C VAL A 116 17.54 8.26 6.26
N GLY A 117 17.11 8.81 7.40
CA GLY A 117 16.35 10.04 7.49
C GLY A 117 16.33 10.60 8.90
N SER A 118 15.82 11.82 9.05
CA SER A 118 15.69 12.47 10.36
C SER A 118 14.45 11.96 11.10
N THR A 119 14.64 11.63 12.38
CA THR A 119 13.55 11.32 13.30
C THR A 119 13.34 12.39 14.39
N ALA A 120 13.97 13.57 14.26
CA ALA A 120 13.86 14.63 15.24
C ALA A 120 12.48 15.32 15.17
N ILE A 121 11.83 15.51 16.32
CA ILE A 121 10.45 16.04 16.48
C ILE A 121 10.21 17.38 15.73
N GLY A 122 11.24 18.20 15.51
CA GLY A 122 11.15 19.48 14.78
C GLY A 122 11.34 19.42 13.25
N VAL A 123 11.80 18.29 12.71
CA VAL A 123 11.97 17.99 11.27
C VAL A 123 11.20 16.71 10.92
N TYR A 124 10.29 16.29 11.81
CA TYR A 124 9.71 14.97 11.79
C TYR A 124 8.68 14.91 10.67
N ASP A 125 8.97 14.12 9.63
CA ASP A 125 7.99 13.83 8.59
C ASP A 125 6.96 12.85 9.15
N ILE A 126 6.01 13.38 9.92
CA ILE A 126 4.92 12.61 10.52
C ILE A 126 3.78 12.49 9.51
N ARG A 127 3.27 11.28 9.38
CA ARG A 127 2.11 10.96 8.56
C ARG A 127 1.03 10.29 9.40
N VAL A 128 -0.21 10.55 9.02
CA VAL A 128 -1.36 9.78 9.49
C VAL A 128 -1.47 8.54 8.60
N THR A 129 -1.62 7.37 9.21
CA THR A 129 -1.79 6.07 8.54
C THR A 129 -2.95 5.32 9.18
N PRO A 130 -3.49 4.27 8.55
CA PRO A 130 -4.54 3.45 9.17
C PRO A 130 -4.16 2.84 10.54
N PHE A 131 -2.87 2.75 10.87
CA PHE A 131 -2.37 2.15 12.10
C PHE A 131 -1.98 3.19 13.18
N SER A 132 -1.68 4.43 12.81
CA SER A 132 -1.29 5.49 13.76
C SER A 132 -1.40 6.88 13.14
N ASN A 133 -1.79 7.86 13.95
CA ASN A 133 -1.76 9.29 13.59
C ASN A 133 -0.35 9.89 13.61
N THR A 134 0.61 9.20 14.23
CA THR A 134 2.00 9.61 14.34
C THR A 134 2.92 8.53 13.76
N PHE A 135 2.97 8.45 12.43
CA PHE A 135 3.75 7.45 11.72
C PHE A 135 4.95 8.08 10.97
N PRO A 136 6.18 7.56 11.08
CA PRO A 136 7.32 8.12 10.34
C PRO A 136 7.16 7.95 8.82
N GLY A 137 7.28 9.03 8.05
CA GLY A 137 7.20 9.01 6.59
C GLY A 137 8.24 8.09 5.94
N LEU A 138 9.41 7.95 6.56
CA LEU A 138 10.44 7.01 6.13
C LEU A 138 9.97 5.55 6.22
N GLU A 139 9.21 5.20 7.26
CA GLU A 139 8.64 3.86 7.41
C GLU A 139 7.56 3.58 6.37
N VAL A 140 6.92 4.60 5.79
CA VAL A 140 5.99 4.42 4.66
C VAL A 140 6.76 3.83 3.47
N HIS A 141 7.92 4.38 3.13
CA HIS A 141 8.78 3.85 2.06
C HIS A 141 9.32 2.46 2.38
N ALA A 142 9.62 2.17 3.66
CA ALA A 142 10.02 0.84 4.10
C ALA A 142 8.89 -0.21 3.91
N ASN A 143 7.64 0.13 4.25
CA ASN A 143 6.48 -0.73 3.98
C ASN A 143 6.32 -1.02 2.49
N VAL A 144 6.50 -0.01 1.63
CA VAL A 144 6.40 -0.17 0.17
C VAL A 144 7.49 -1.09 -0.35
N ALA A 145 8.74 -0.88 0.07
CA ALA A 145 9.85 -1.75 -0.31
C ALA A 145 9.62 -3.20 0.15
N ASP A 146 9.14 -3.39 1.39
CA ASP A 146 8.80 -4.71 1.93
C ASP A 146 7.64 -5.37 1.17
N ASN A 147 6.59 -4.62 0.82
CA ASN A 147 5.46 -5.12 0.01
C ASN A 147 5.93 -5.62 -1.36
N ILE A 148 6.83 -4.89 -2.03
CA ILE A 148 7.38 -5.25 -3.33
C ILE A 148 8.28 -6.49 -3.19
N LEU A 149 9.20 -6.50 -2.23
CA LEU A 149 10.13 -7.62 -2.01
C LEU A 149 9.40 -8.92 -1.64
N ARG A 150 8.35 -8.84 -0.81
CA ARG A 150 7.55 -9.99 -0.38
C ARG A 150 6.39 -10.32 -1.32
N GLN A 151 6.14 -9.49 -2.34
CA GLN A 151 5.02 -9.62 -3.28
C GLN A 151 3.65 -9.72 -2.56
N THR A 152 3.45 -8.93 -1.52
CA THR A 152 2.26 -8.96 -0.64
C THR A 152 1.45 -7.69 -0.82
N PHE A 153 0.78 -7.63 -1.96
CA PHE A 153 0.07 -6.43 -2.40
C PHE A 153 -1.39 -6.44 -1.96
N LEU A 154 -1.89 -5.25 -1.66
CA LEU A 154 -3.32 -4.99 -1.64
C LEU A 154 -3.69 -4.29 -2.94
N PHE A 155 -4.84 -4.63 -3.50
CA PHE A 155 -5.32 -4.00 -4.73
C PHE A 155 -6.83 -4.05 -4.83
N ARG A 156 -7.38 -3.13 -5.63
CA ARG A 156 -8.79 -3.08 -5.96
C ARG A 156 -8.97 -3.51 -7.42
N PRO A 157 -9.52 -4.70 -7.69
CA PRO A 157 -9.76 -5.14 -9.06
C PRO A 157 -10.75 -4.24 -9.80
N ASN A 158 -10.64 -4.16 -11.12
CA ASN A 158 -11.55 -3.35 -11.95
C ASN A 158 -13.03 -3.79 -11.82
N TRP A 159 -13.27 -5.08 -11.57
CA TRP A 159 -14.62 -5.60 -11.35
C TRP A 159 -15.19 -5.27 -9.96
N ALA A 160 -14.37 -4.81 -9.00
CA ALA A 160 -14.81 -4.54 -7.64
C ALA A 160 -15.92 -3.49 -7.61
N SER A 161 -15.81 -2.41 -8.39
CA SER A 161 -16.87 -1.39 -8.48
C SER A 161 -18.19 -1.96 -9.00
N LEU A 162 -18.14 -2.89 -9.96
CA LEU A 162 -19.34 -3.55 -10.49
C LEU A 162 -19.94 -4.51 -9.47
N PHE A 163 -19.09 -5.21 -8.71
CA PHE A 163 -19.51 -6.06 -7.61
C PHE A 163 -20.16 -5.25 -6.48
N ASP A 164 -19.55 -4.12 -6.08
CA ASP A 164 -20.09 -3.21 -5.07
C ASP A 164 -21.49 -2.72 -5.48
N LEU A 165 -21.65 -2.27 -6.74
CA LEU A 165 -22.94 -1.84 -7.27
C LEU A 165 -23.97 -2.99 -7.29
N GLY A 166 -23.55 -4.18 -7.73
CA GLY A 166 -24.39 -5.37 -7.72
C GLY A 166 -24.84 -5.75 -6.32
N ALA A 167 -23.96 -5.67 -5.32
CA ALA A 167 -24.26 -5.94 -3.92
C ALA A 167 -25.26 -4.91 -3.37
N ILE A 168 -25.08 -3.62 -3.66
CA ILE A 168 -26.00 -2.55 -3.27
C ILE A 168 -27.40 -2.79 -3.87
N LEU A 169 -27.48 -3.06 -5.17
CA LEU A 169 -28.75 -3.32 -5.85
C LEU A 169 -29.42 -4.59 -5.32
N PHE A 170 -28.65 -5.66 -5.10
CA PHE A 170 -29.15 -6.91 -4.54
C PHE A 170 -29.70 -6.69 -3.11
N MET A 171 -28.95 -6.04 -2.23
CA MET A 171 -29.41 -5.73 -0.88
C MET A 171 -30.62 -4.80 -0.91
N GLY A 172 -30.64 -3.79 -1.79
CA GLY A 172 -31.78 -2.90 -1.97
C GLY A 172 -33.04 -3.63 -2.44
N LEU A 173 -32.89 -4.59 -3.36
CA LEU A 173 -34.00 -5.39 -3.86
C LEU A 173 -34.56 -6.34 -2.80
N ILE A 174 -33.68 -7.01 -2.05
CA ILE A 174 -34.08 -7.88 -0.95
C ILE A 174 -34.80 -7.08 0.13
N THR A 175 -34.23 -5.93 0.52
CA THR A 175 -34.84 -5.09 1.55
C THR A 175 -36.18 -4.50 1.10
N GLY A 176 -36.27 -4.01 -0.14
CA GLY A 176 -37.50 -3.40 -0.68
C GLY A 176 -38.62 -4.39 -1.00
N LEU A 177 -38.31 -5.59 -1.50
CA LEU A 177 -39.33 -6.55 -1.95
C LEU A 177 -39.59 -7.68 -0.96
N VAL A 178 -38.57 -8.16 -0.25
CA VAL A 178 -38.70 -9.36 0.58
C VAL A 178 -39.11 -9.01 2.00
N LEU A 179 -38.52 -7.97 2.61
CA LEU A 179 -38.83 -7.61 4.00
C LEU A 179 -40.32 -7.30 4.27
N PRO A 180 -41.07 -6.61 3.38
CA PRO A 180 -42.49 -6.34 3.65
C PRO A 180 -43.36 -7.59 3.72
N ARG A 181 -42.87 -8.72 3.19
CA ARG A 181 -43.57 -10.01 3.16
C ARG A 181 -43.22 -10.91 4.34
N LEU A 182 -42.25 -10.53 5.17
CA LEU A 182 -41.76 -11.31 6.29
C LEU A 182 -42.19 -10.71 7.63
N LYS A 183 -42.27 -11.57 8.67
CA LYS A 183 -42.46 -11.10 10.04
C LYS A 183 -41.22 -10.30 10.49
N ALA A 184 -41.42 -9.31 11.35
CA ALA A 184 -40.35 -8.42 11.82
C ALA A 184 -39.09 -9.17 12.31
N VAL A 185 -39.25 -10.26 13.07
CA VAL A 185 -38.12 -11.06 13.57
C VAL A 185 -37.31 -11.70 12.44
N LEU A 186 -37.98 -12.28 11.44
CA LEU A 186 -37.34 -12.89 10.27
C LEU A 186 -36.63 -11.83 9.41
N SER A 187 -37.23 -10.64 9.29
CA SER A 187 -36.65 -9.50 8.60
C SER A 187 -35.33 -9.05 9.24
N VAL A 188 -35.28 -8.91 10.57
CA VAL A 188 -34.06 -8.56 11.30
C VAL A 188 -32.98 -9.64 11.14
N LEU A 189 -33.34 -10.91 11.25
CA LEU A 189 -32.39 -12.01 11.07
C LEU A 189 -31.80 -12.03 9.65
N LEU A 190 -32.63 -11.84 8.63
CA LEU A 190 -32.19 -11.79 7.24
C LEU A 190 -31.19 -10.65 7.01
N ILE A 191 -31.49 -9.44 7.49
CA ILE A 191 -30.59 -8.29 7.38
C ILE A 191 -29.28 -8.57 8.11
N GLY A 192 -29.34 -9.11 9.33
CA GLY A 192 -28.15 -9.48 10.10
C GLY A 192 -27.27 -10.46 9.33
N VAL A 193 -27.85 -11.54 8.79
CA VAL A 193 -27.12 -12.53 8.00
C VAL A 193 -26.48 -11.93 6.76
N LEU A 194 -27.20 -11.07 6.02
CA LEU A 194 -26.67 -10.42 4.83
C LEU A 194 -25.52 -9.47 5.18
N PHE A 195 -25.68 -8.67 6.23
CA PHE A 195 -24.67 -7.71 6.68
C PHE A 195 -23.40 -8.42 7.18
N PHE A 196 -23.52 -9.36 8.12
CA PHE A 196 -22.37 -10.10 8.63
C PHE A 196 -21.77 -11.02 7.56
N GLY A 197 -22.59 -11.60 6.68
CA GLY A 197 -22.13 -12.38 5.55
C GLY A 197 -21.27 -11.56 4.61
N TYR A 198 -21.70 -10.35 4.28
CA TYR A 198 -20.93 -9.41 3.48
C TYR A 198 -19.61 -9.02 4.15
N LEU A 199 -19.66 -8.61 5.42
CA LEU A 199 -18.46 -8.23 6.18
C LEU A 199 -17.42 -9.37 6.24
N VAL A 200 -17.86 -10.59 6.56
CA VAL A 200 -16.97 -11.76 6.63
C VAL A 200 -16.40 -12.10 5.25
N ALA A 201 -17.20 -12.01 4.18
CA ALA A 201 -16.73 -12.25 2.83
C ALA A 201 -15.67 -11.22 2.41
N SER A 202 -15.94 -9.93 2.62
CA SER A 202 -15.01 -8.83 2.31
C SER A 202 -13.72 -8.95 3.13
N GLN A 203 -13.82 -9.23 4.42
CA GLN A 203 -12.65 -9.43 5.28
C GLN A 203 -11.81 -10.64 4.84
N LYS A 204 -12.44 -11.76 4.49
CA LYS A 204 -11.72 -12.95 3.99
C LYS A 204 -11.02 -12.67 2.67
N LEU A 205 -11.66 -11.97 1.75
CA LEU A 205 -11.04 -11.59 0.47
C LEU A 205 -9.85 -10.64 0.67
N PHE A 206 -9.98 -9.69 1.61
CA PHE A 206 -8.90 -8.78 1.96
C PHE A 206 -7.70 -9.51 2.56
N ILE A 207 -7.91 -10.37 3.56
CA ILE A 207 -6.83 -11.08 4.26
C ILE A 207 -6.19 -12.15 3.37
N ALA A 208 -7.00 -12.96 2.68
CA ALA A 208 -6.49 -14.11 1.95
C ALA A 208 -5.99 -13.78 0.54
N LYS A 209 -6.56 -12.75 -0.10
CA LYS A 209 -6.25 -12.40 -1.50
C LYS A 209 -5.76 -10.97 -1.70
N GLY A 210 -5.73 -10.14 -0.65
CA GLY A 210 -5.37 -8.72 -0.77
C GLY A 210 -6.39 -7.88 -1.54
N ILE A 211 -7.60 -8.39 -1.75
CA ILE A 211 -8.64 -7.72 -2.53
C ILE A 211 -9.41 -6.77 -1.63
N TRP A 212 -9.44 -5.49 -2.01
CA TRP A 212 -10.26 -4.48 -1.36
C TRP A 212 -11.62 -4.32 -2.07
N LEU A 213 -12.70 -4.60 -1.32
CA LEU A 213 -14.12 -4.31 -1.67
C LEU A 213 -14.67 -3.23 -0.72
N ASN A 214 -15.68 -2.45 -1.14
CA ASN A 214 -16.24 -1.37 -0.31
C ASN A 214 -17.25 -1.83 0.74
#